data_AF-A0A9P5EAZ7-F1
#
_entry.id   AF-A0A9P5EAZ7-F1
#
_cell.length_a   1.000
_cell.length_b   1.000
_cell.length_c   1.000
_cell.angle_alpha   90.00
_cell.angle_beta   90.00
_cell.angle_gamma   90.00
#
_symmetry.space_group_name_H-M   'P 1'
#
loop_
_entity.id
_entity.type
_entity.pdbx_description
1 polymer ?
#
loop_
_entity_poly.entity_id
_entity_poly.type
_entity_poly.pdbx_seq_one_letter_code
_entity_poly.pdbx_strand_id
1 'polypeptide(L)'
;MEAEAANFNAWTRKRYLEQGKKHSYFIYDYIPYIDTLMKDLGLNPFRKSNAFEEWFVRYKPSDYKTILDEYLSLRRHQHEIEGVNVENGKAT
;
A
#
# COMPACT_ATOMS: atom_id res chain seq x y z
N MET A 1 -0.35 -8.75 13.34
CA MET A 1 0.38 -9.63 12.41
C MET A 1 -0.19 -11.05 12.41
N GLU A 2 -0.10 -11.82 13.50
CA GLU A 2 -0.58 -13.22 13.53
C GLU A 2 -2.08 -13.40 13.20
N ALA A 3 -2.94 -12.56 13.78
CA ALA A 3 -4.39 -12.61 13.52
C ALA A 3 -4.74 -12.29 12.04
N GLU A 4 -3.98 -11.40 11.42
CA GLU A 4 -4.17 -10.98 10.04
C GLU A 4 -3.70 -12.08 9.07
N ALA A 5 -2.57 -12.72 9.38
CA ALA A 5 -2.09 -13.89 8.66
C ALA A 5 -3.08 -15.06 8.76
N ALA A 6 -3.66 -15.30 9.94
CA ALA A 6 -4.70 -16.32 10.12
C ALA A 6 -5.96 -16.02 9.30
N ASN A 7 -6.42 -14.76 9.28
CA ASN A 7 -7.56 -14.32 8.47
C ASN A 7 -7.30 -14.48 6.97
N PHE A 8 -6.12 -14.07 6.51
CA PHE A 8 -5.71 -14.22 5.11
C PHE A 8 -5.68 -15.70 4.69
N ASN A 9 -5.13 -16.57 5.54
CA ASN A 9 -5.08 -18.01 5.30
C ASN A 9 -6.47 -18.65 5.31
N ALA A 10 -7.39 -18.21 6.16
CA ALA A 10 -8.77 -18.66 6.15
C ALA A 10 -9.51 -18.21 4.87
N TRP A 11 -9.28 -16.98 4.42
CA TRP A 11 -9.88 -16.43 3.20
C TRP A 11 -9.38 -17.12 1.93
N THR A 12 -8.06 -17.27 1.78
CA THR A 12 -7.44 -17.93 0.63
C THR A 12 -7.86 -19.40 0.53
N ARG A 13 -7.98 -20.12 1.65
CA ARG A 13 -8.53 -21.48 1.69
C ARG A 13 -9.97 -21.55 1.17
N LYS A 14 -10.79 -20.54 1.47
CA LYS A 14 -12.19 -20.47 0.99
C LYS A 14 -12.26 -20.15 -0.50
N ARG A 15 -11.41 -19.23 -0.98
CA ARG A 15 -11.48 -18.67 -2.34
C ARG A 15 -10.75 -19.52 -3.40
N TYR A 16 -9.61 -20.13 -3.05
CA TYR A 16 -8.71 -20.79 -4.02
C TYR A 16 -8.61 -22.32 -3.87
N LEU A 17 -9.63 -22.97 -3.30
CA LEU A 17 -9.79 -24.43 -3.18
C LEU A 17 -8.47 -25.17 -2.87
N GLU A 18 -7.97 -26.02 -3.78
CA GLU A 18 -6.75 -26.81 -3.57
C GLU A 18 -5.49 -25.94 -3.45
N GLN A 19 -5.41 -24.86 -4.24
CA GLN A 19 -4.26 -23.95 -4.26
C GLN A 19 -4.12 -23.20 -2.93
N GLY A 20 -5.27 -22.82 -2.32
CA GLY A 20 -5.33 -22.13 -1.03
C GLY A 20 -5.15 -23.05 0.19
N LYS A 21 -5.30 -24.37 0.01
CA LYS A 21 -5.10 -25.36 1.08
C LYS A 21 -3.65 -25.81 1.24
N LYS A 22 -2.87 -25.82 0.16
CA LYS A 22 -1.46 -26.27 0.17
C LYS A 22 -0.48 -25.19 0.65
N HIS A 23 -0.77 -23.92 0.36
CA HIS A 23 0.14 -22.81 0.63
C HIS A 23 -0.62 -21.49 0.66
N SER A 24 -0.12 -20.52 1.42
CA SER A 24 -0.60 -19.13 1.42
C SER A 24 -0.37 -18.53 0.04
N TYR A 25 -1.41 -18.54 -0.80
CA TYR A 25 -1.33 -18.16 -2.20
C TYR A 25 -1.90 -16.75 -2.42
N PHE A 26 -1.07 -15.82 -2.90
CA PHE A 26 -1.42 -14.40 -2.99
C PHE A 26 -1.51 -13.85 -4.43
N ILE A 27 -1.29 -14.68 -5.46
CA ILE A 27 -1.10 -14.16 -6.84
C ILE A 27 -2.32 -13.43 -7.38
N TYR A 28 -3.52 -13.75 -6.89
CA TYR A 28 -4.77 -13.15 -7.33
C TYR A 28 -5.13 -11.87 -6.55
N ASP A 29 -4.54 -11.70 -5.37
CA ASP A 29 -4.81 -10.59 -4.45
C ASP A 29 -3.57 -9.67 -4.34
N TYR A 30 -2.69 -9.68 -5.34
CA TYR A 30 -1.45 -8.91 -5.29
C TYR A 30 -1.69 -7.39 -5.32
N ILE A 31 -2.70 -6.92 -6.07
CA ILE A 31 -3.06 -5.49 -6.13
C ILE A 31 -3.51 -4.98 -4.75
N PRO A 32 -4.54 -5.57 -4.11
CA PRO A 32 -4.98 -5.09 -2.79
C PRO A 32 -3.90 -5.25 -1.71
N TYR A 33 -2.98 -6.21 -1.86
CA TYR A 33 -1.83 -6.31 -0.98
C TYR A 33 -0.87 -5.12 -1.16
N ILE A 34 -0.55 -4.75 -2.40
CA ILE A 34 0.27 -3.55 -2.68
C ILE A 34 -0.43 -2.30 -2.15
N ASP A 35 -1.74 -2.17 -2.32
CA ASP A 35 -2.51 -1.04 -1.78
C ASP A 35 -2.40 -0.92 -0.25
N THR A 36 -2.34 -2.06 0.44
CA THR A 36 -2.17 -2.10 1.90
C THR A 36 -0.78 -1.61 2.29
N LEU A 37 0.27 -2.10 1.61
CA LEU A 37 1.64 -1.62 1.82
C LEU A 37 1.79 -0.12 1.54
N MET A 38 1.13 0.37 0.50
CA MET A 38 1.14 1.80 0.17
C MET A 38 0.50 2.64 1.28
N LYS A 39 -0.63 2.19 1.86
CA LYS A 39 -1.26 2.85 3.00
C LYS A 39 -0.36 2.86 4.23
N ASP A 40 0.34 1.76 4.50
CA ASP A 40 1.29 1.69 5.62
C ASP A 40 2.47 2.67 5.45
N LEU A 41 2.85 2.95 4.20
CA LEU A 41 3.83 3.96 3.83
C LEU A 41 3.27 5.39 3.80
N GLY A 42 1.96 5.58 4.02
CA GLY A 42 1.28 6.88 3.92
C GLY A 42 1.07 7.38 2.48
N LEU A 43 1.22 6.50 1.48
CA LEU A 43 1.05 6.81 0.07
C LEU A 43 -0.40 6.62 -0.37
N ASN A 44 -0.81 7.33 -1.42
CA ASN A 44 -2.13 7.12 -2.01
C ASN A 44 -2.16 5.84 -2.89
N PRO A 45 -2.97 4.83 -2.54
CA PRO A 45 -3.10 3.60 -3.33
C PRO A 45 -3.88 3.81 -4.65
N PHE A 46 -4.71 4.85 -4.73
CA PHE A 46 -5.49 5.13 -5.93
C PHE A 46 -4.60 5.78 -6.99
N ARG A 47 -4.44 5.14 -8.14
CA ARG A 47 -3.49 5.56 -9.19
C ARG A 47 -4.16 6.10 -10.45
N LYS A 48 -5.46 5.85 -10.65
CA LYS A 48 -6.19 6.46 -11.78
C LYS A 48 -6.90 7.74 -11.36
N SER A 49 -7.12 8.60 -12.36
CA SER A 49 -7.69 9.94 -12.18
C SER A 49 -9.14 9.90 -11.69
N ASN A 50 -9.88 8.84 -12.02
CA ASN A 50 -11.30 8.73 -11.76
C ASN A 50 -11.66 7.41 -11.07
N ALA A 51 -12.61 7.46 -10.12
CA ALA A 51 -13.11 6.29 -9.41
C ALA A 51 -13.71 5.22 -10.36
N PHE A 52 -14.31 5.62 -11.47
CA PHE A 52 -14.81 4.67 -12.48
C PHE A 52 -13.67 3.96 -13.24
N GLU A 53 -12.59 4.67 -13.56
CA GLU A 53 -11.46 4.03 -14.22
C GLU A 53 -10.79 3.01 -13.30
N GLU A 54 -10.75 3.27 -12.00
CA GLU A 54 -10.17 2.34 -11.03
C GLU A 54 -10.90 1.00 -10.95
N TRP A 55 -12.22 1.00 -11.21
CA TRP A 55 -13.04 -0.20 -11.16
C TRP A 55 -13.06 -0.99 -12.48
N PHE A 56 -13.00 -0.29 -13.62
CA PHE A 56 -13.18 -0.92 -14.93
C PHE A 56 -11.89 -1.05 -15.75
N VAL A 57 -10.83 -0.31 -15.41
CA VAL A 57 -9.58 -0.32 -16.16
C VAL A 57 -8.53 -1.16 -15.43
N ARG A 58 -7.92 -2.09 -16.17
CA ARG A 58 -6.82 -2.91 -15.68
C ARG A 58 -5.65 -2.04 -15.19
N TYR A 59 -5.12 -2.36 -14.01
CA TYR A 59 -3.85 -1.83 -13.52
C TYR A 59 -2.69 -2.32 -14.38
N LYS A 60 -1.85 -1.39 -14.82
CA LYS A 60 -0.64 -1.68 -15.58
C LYS A 60 0.59 -1.36 -14.74
N PRO A 61 1.75 -2.02 -14.98
CA PRO A 61 3.01 -1.63 -14.34
C PRO A 61 3.39 -0.16 -14.57
N SER A 62 2.93 0.45 -15.67
CA SER A 62 3.11 1.88 -15.95
C SER A 62 2.48 2.80 -14.90
N ASP A 63 1.42 2.36 -14.23
CA ASP A 63 0.66 3.16 -13.27
C ASP A 63 1.45 3.36 -11.94
N TYR A 64 2.50 2.56 -11.73
CA TYR A 64 3.36 2.57 -10.54
C TYR A 64 4.60 3.49 -10.67
N LYS A 65 4.83 4.10 -11.84
CA LYS A 65 6.05 4.89 -12.11
C LYS A 65 6.23 6.09 -11.19
N THR A 66 5.12 6.73 -10.81
CA THR A 66 5.11 7.96 -10.01
C THR A 66 5.20 7.70 -8.50
N ILE A 67 5.24 6.45 -8.05
CA ILE A 67 5.25 6.09 -6.61
C ILE A 67 6.54 6.53 -5.95
N LEU A 68 7.68 6.36 -6.64
CA LEU A 68 8.98 6.71 -6.07
C LEU A 68 9.08 8.20 -5.77
N ASP A 69 8.56 9.03 -6.68
CA ASP A 69 8.57 10.49 -6.54
C ASP A 69 7.69 10.95 -5.38
N GLU A 70 6.50 10.36 -5.23
CA GLU A 70 5.58 10.60 -4.11
C GLU A 70 6.20 10.19 -2.77
N TYR A 71 6.87 9.05 -2.73
CA TYR A 71 7.55 8.59 -1.52
C TYR A 71 8.70 9.52 -1.10
N LEU A 72 9.51 9.98 -2.06
CA LEU A 72 10.60 10.91 -1.80
C LEU A 72 10.08 12.29 -1.35
N SER A 73 8.96 12.77 -1.91
CA SER A 73 8.38 14.05 -1.51
C SER A 73 7.81 14.00 -0.09
N LEU A 74 7.11 12.91 0.29
CA LEU A 74 6.62 12.70 1.64
C LEU A 74 7.75 12.68 2.68
N ARG A 75 8.83 11.96 2.39
CA ARG A 75 10.02 11.88 3.27
C ARG A 75 10.70 13.24 3.46
N ARG A 76 10.83 14.03 2.40
CA ARG A 76 11.39 15.40 2.49
C ARG A 76 10.54 16.29 3.39
N HIS A 77 9.23 16.30 3.16
CA HIS A 77 8.30 17.09 3.96
C HIS A 77 8.31 16.68 5.44
N GLN A 78 8.44 15.38 5.72
CA GLN A 78 8.55 14.88 7.09
C GLN A 78 9.84 15.34 7.78
N HIS A 79 10.98 15.30 7.08
CA HIS A 79 12.24 15.85 7.59
C HIS A 79 12.20 17.37 7.81
N GLU A 80 11.53 18.12 6.94
CA GLU A 80 11.34 19.56 7.08
C GLU A 80 10.50 19.88 8.33
N ILE A 81 9.40 19.16 8.56
CA ILE A 81 8.57 19.30 9.77
C ILE A 81 9.37 18.96 11.03
N GLU A 82 10.15 17.89 11.01
CA GLU A 82 10.98 17.49 12.15
C GLU A 82 12.06 18.55 12.46
N GLY A 83 12.70 19.12 11.43
CA GLY A 83 13.65 20.22 11.58
C GLY A 83 13.04 21.48 12.21
N VAL A 84 11.86 21.90 11.73
CA VAL A 84 11.14 23.07 12.26
C VAL A 84 10.73 22.88 13.72
N ASN A 85 10.29 21.68 14.10
CA ASN A 85 9.92 21.40 15.50
C ASN A 85 11.13 21.43 16.45
N VAL A 86 12.30 20.99 16.00
CA VAL A 86 13.54 21.04 16.79
C VAL A 86 14.04 22.48 16.97
N GLU A 87 13.90 23.33 15.96
CA GLU A 87 14.24 24.76 16.06
C GLU A 87 13.30 25.51 17.02
N ASN A 88 11.99 25.28 16.90
CA ASN A 88 11.00 25.90 17.78
C ASN A 88 11.13 25.44 19.24
N GLY A 89 11.52 24.18 19.49
CA GLY A 89 11.76 23.65 20.84
C GLY A 89 13.06 24.11 21.50
N LYS A 90 13.99 24.73 20.76
CA LYS A 90 15.20 25.37 21.30
C LYS A 90 15.02 26.87 21.59
N ALA A 91 13.93 27.47 21.11
CA ALA A 91 13.63 28.90 21.26
C ALA A 91 12.83 29.24 22.55
N THR A 92 12.53 28.24 23.37
CA THR A 92 11.97 28.35 24.74
C THR A 92 12.93 27.77 25.76
#